data_AF-A0A061EEV5-F1
#
_entry.id   AF-A0A061EEV5-F1
#
_cell.length_a   1.000
_cell.length_b   1.000
_cell.length_c   1.000
_cell.angle_alpha   90.00
_cell.angle_beta   90.00
_cell.angle_gamma   90.00
#
_symmetry.space_group_name_H-M   'P 1'
#
loop_
_entity.id
_entity.type
_entity.pdbx_description
1 polymer ?
#
loop_
_entity_poly.entity_id
_entity_poly.type
_entity_poly.pdbx_seq_one_letter_code
_entity_poly.pdbx_strand_id
1 'polypeptide(L)'
;MKFGKEFKTHLEETLPEWRDKFLCYKPLKKLLKNLPQTPTLDPHLPHDQRPIFADTTNTAVTTVDHDHQQPPVDLQDWFVRILNEELEKFNDFYVDKEEDFVIRFQELKERIEQIKESSGKGGVITSESEFSEEMMDIRKDLVIIHGEMVLLKNYSSLNFAGLVKILKKYDKRTGGLLRLQFTQLVLRQPFFTTESLTRLVHECEANLELLFPLEAEVIESTTQGEPNSPSNNTVNHSLDASSTLGEGTLDIYRSTLAAMKAIRGLQKASSTYNPLSFSALLKNQDDDSGAVTAENSASNTSATLQKGEEADKEDAQSVQHR
;
A
#
# COMPACT_ATOMS: atom_id res chain seq x y z
N MET A 1 -8.02 21.73 -4.06
CA MET A 1 -7.77 20.62 -3.11
C MET A 1 -9.06 19.81 -2.93
N LYS A 2 -9.19 18.65 -3.58
CA LYS A 2 -10.33 17.73 -3.43
C LYS A 2 -10.13 16.64 -2.36
N PHE A 3 -8.86 16.34 -2.02
CA PHE A 3 -8.49 15.29 -1.05
C PHE A 3 -9.31 15.25 0.24
N GLY A 4 -9.57 16.38 0.90
CA GLY A 4 -10.33 16.36 2.16
C GLY A 4 -11.80 15.94 2.00
N LYS A 5 -12.39 16.13 0.81
CA LYS A 5 -13.73 15.63 0.47
C LYS A 5 -13.65 14.15 0.10
N GLU A 6 -12.70 13.81 -0.78
CA GLU A 6 -12.45 12.43 -1.19
C GLU A 6 -12.16 11.52 0.01
N PHE A 7 -11.30 11.95 0.95
CA PHE A 7 -10.99 11.21 2.17
C PHE A 7 -12.25 10.94 3.00
N LYS A 8 -13.12 11.95 3.18
CA LYS A 8 -14.39 11.79 3.90
C LYS A 8 -15.32 10.80 3.21
N THR A 9 -15.44 10.89 1.89
CA THR A 9 -16.26 9.95 1.10
C THR A 9 -15.75 8.52 1.25
N HIS A 10 -14.43 8.29 1.20
CA HIS A 10 -13.88 6.94 1.41
C HIS A 10 -14.14 6.40 2.83
N LEU A 11 -14.07 7.25 3.85
CA LEU A 11 -14.46 6.86 5.22
C LEU A 11 -15.94 6.46 5.28
N GLU A 12 -16.83 7.10 4.53
CA GLU A 12 -18.24 6.71 4.48
C GLU A 12 -18.45 5.38 3.73
N GLU A 13 -17.61 5.09 2.74
CA GLU A 13 -17.67 3.87 1.92
C GLU A 13 -16.93 2.66 2.53
N THR A 14 -16.11 2.86 3.57
CA THR A 14 -15.45 1.77 4.32
C THR A 14 -16.36 1.22 5.43
N LEU A 15 -15.90 0.14 6.09
CA LEU A 15 -16.60 -0.49 7.20
C LEU A 15 -16.84 0.53 8.34
N PRO A 16 -18.08 0.65 8.85
CA PRO A 16 -18.42 1.61 9.90
C PRO A 16 -17.48 1.55 11.11
N GLU A 17 -17.06 0.36 11.49
CA GLU A 17 -16.22 0.07 12.66
C GLU A 17 -14.77 0.52 12.48
N TRP A 18 -14.35 0.80 11.24
CA TRP A 18 -12.97 1.20 10.94
C TRP A 18 -12.83 2.72 10.86
N ARG A 19 -13.94 3.46 10.78
CA ARG A 19 -13.96 4.90 10.46
C ARG A 19 -13.22 5.76 11.47
N ASP A 20 -13.31 5.44 12.75
CA ASP A 20 -12.63 6.15 13.85
C ASP A 20 -11.13 5.84 13.91
N LYS A 21 -10.69 4.74 13.28
CA LYS A 21 -9.29 4.32 13.21
C LYS A 21 -8.50 5.07 12.16
N PHE A 22 -9.15 5.73 11.21
CA PHE A 22 -8.48 6.57 10.22
C PHE A 22 -7.98 7.90 10.82
N LEU A 23 -7.08 8.55 10.08
CA LEU A 23 -6.56 9.86 10.41
C LEU A 23 -7.68 10.87 10.68
N CYS A 24 -7.56 11.60 11.79
CA CYS A 24 -8.42 12.72 12.18
C CYS A 24 -8.18 13.96 11.28
N TYR A 25 -8.27 13.79 9.97
CA TYR A 25 -7.81 14.76 8.96
C TYR A 25 -8.55 16.10 9.05
N LYS A 26 -9.87 16.08 9.31
CA LYS A 26 -10.67 17.32 9.42
C LYS A 26 -10.32 18.12 10.68
N PRO A 27 -10.28 17.54 11.90
CA PRO A 27 -9.74 18.19 13.09
C PRO A 27 -8.34 18.76 12.89
N LEU A 28 -7.38 17.94 12.43
CA LEU A 28 -6.00 18.37 12.17
C LEU A 28 -5.93 19.54 11.18
N LYS A 29 -6.71 19.48 10.11
CA LYS A 29 -6.77 20.58 9.14
C LYS A 29 -7.36 21.86 9.75
N LYS A 30 -8.35 21.78 10.65
CA LYS A 30 -8.92 22.94 11.34
C LYS A 30 -7.88 23.55 12.28
N LEU A 31 -7.17 22.70 13.00
CA LEU A 31 -6.09 23.06 13.90
C LEU A 31 -4.98 23.86 13.19
N LEU A 32 -4.50 23.36 12.05
CA LEU A 32 -3.48 24.02 11.23
C LEU A 32 -3.92 25.34 10.62
N LYS A 33 -5.23 25.61 10.48
CA LYS A 33 -5.71 26.91 9.96
C LYS A 33 -5.55 28.02 10.98
N ASN A 34 -5.58 27.69 12.27
CA ASN A 34 -5.52 28.63 13.37
C ASN A 34 -4.07 29.01 13.74
N LEU A 35 -3.08 28.35 13.13
CA LEU A 35 -1.69 28.69 13.34
C LEU A 35 -1.35 30.03 12.65
N PRO A 36 -0.51 30.87 13.29
CA PRO A 36 0.02 32.07 12.67
C PRO A 36 0.68 31.70 11.34
N GLN A 37 0.37 32.44 10.28
CA GLN A 37 1.15 32.31 9.05
C GLN A 37 2.46 33.07 9.26
N THR A 38 3.60 32.39 9.08
CA THR A 38 4.86 33.12 8.90
C THR A 38 4.70 34.04 7.69
N PRO A 39 4.98 35.35 7.81
CA PRO A 39 4.82 36.27 6.70
C PRO A 39 5.71 35.80 5.55
N THR A 40 5.08 35.38 4.45
CA THR A 40 5.76 35.16 3.17
C THR A 40 6.48 36.44 2.79
N LEU A 41 7.80 36.35 2.57
CA LEU A 41 8.63 37.43 2.06
C LEU A 41 7.95 38.08 0.85
N ASP A 42 7.68 39.38 0.96
CA ASP A 42 7.00 40.18 -0.04
C ASP A 42 7.83 40.22 -1.34
N PRO A 43 7.26 39.86 -2.52
CA PRO A 43 7.99 39.89 -3.79
C PRO A 43 8.38 41.29 -4.29
N HIS A 44 7.98 42.36 -3.58
CA HIS A 44 8.11 43.75 -4.00
C HIS A 44 9.21 44.56 -3.29
N LEU A 45 10.08 43.92 -2.49
CA LEU A 45 11.21 44.61 -1.88
C LEU A 45 12.25 45.03 -2.94
N PRO A 46 12.72 46.31 -2.94
CA PRO A 46 13.73 46.82 -3.88
C PRO A 46 15.00 45.97 -3.90
N HIS A 47 15.60 45.82 -5.08
CA HIS A 47 16.73 44.92 -5.37
C HIS A 47 18.01 45.13 -4.54
N ASP A 48 18.13 46.22 -3.78
CA ASP A 48 19.34 46.58 -3.02
C ASP A 48 19.45 45.94 -1.62
N GLN A 49 18.50 45.08 -1.22
CA GLN A 49 18.57 44.36 0.06
C GLN A 49 18.48 42.82 -0.08
N ARG A 50 18.82 42.26 -1.25
CA ARG A 50 19.01 40.80 -1.35
C ARG A 50 20.27 40.38 -0.59
N PRO A 51 20.19 39.40 0.35
CA PRO A 51 21.40 38.74 0.84
C PRO A 51 22.02 37.97 -0.32
N ILE A 52 23.27 38.30 -0.64
CA ILE A 52 24.09 37.52 -1.55
C ILE A 52 24.35 36.18 -0.86
N PHE A 53 23.76 35.09 -1.36
CA PHE A 53 24.21 33.75 -1.00
C PHE A 53 25.59 33.56 -1.64
N ALA A 54 26.63 33.62 -0.81
CA ALA A 54 28.00 33.39 -1.23
C ALA A 54 28.18 31.89 -1.56
N ASP A 55 28.62 31.62 -2.79
CA ASP A 55 29.20 30.34 -3.13
C ASP A 55 30.45 30.09 -2.28
N THR A 56 30.51 28.86 -1.80
CA THR A 56 31.55 28.24 -0.98
C THR A 56 32.97 28.60 -1.43
N THR A 57 33.75 29.28 -0.58
CA THR A 57 35.14 28.91 -0.20
C THR A 57 35.75 29.89 0.82
N ASN A 58 36.18 29.31 1.95
CA ASN A 58 37.22 29.76 2.89
C ASN A 58 37.02 30.99 3.82
N THR A 59 37.03 30.66 5.12
CA THR A 59 37.70 31.34 6.25
C THR A 59 37.47 32.83 6.47
N ALA A 60 36.55 33.16 7.37
CA ALA A 60 36.79 34.09 8.50
C ALA A 60 35.59 34.09 9.46
N VAL A 61 35.91 34.21 10.75
CA VAL A 61 34.98 34.34 11.88
C VAL A 61 34.17 35.63 11.77
N THR A 62 32.85 35.51 11.70
CA THR A 62 31.90 36.53 12.15
C THR A 62 30.67 35.84 12.73
N THR A 63 30.49 35.99 14.04
CA THR A 63 29.27 35.66 14.77
C THR A 63 28.15 36.56 14.27
N VAL A 64 27.27 36.03 13.44
CA VAL A 64 25.98 36.65 13.14
C VAL A 64 24.95 35.56 13.34
N ASP A 65 24.13 35.72 14.38
CA ASP A 65 23.02 34.84 14.73
C ASP A 65 22.15 34.59 13.50
N HIS A 66 22.26 33.39 12.93
CA HIS A 66 21.34 32.93 11.92
C HIS A 66 20.13 32.37 12.65
N ASP A 67 19.22 33.27 13.02
CA ASP A 67 17.91 32.93 13.56
C ASP A 67 17.11 32.20 12.48
N HIS A 68 17.28 30.89 12.42
CA HIS A 68 16.41 30.01 11.65
C HIS A 68 14.99 30.28 12.14
N GLN A 69 14.10 30.67 11.22
CA GLN A 69 12.65 30.78 11.45
C GLN A 69 12.04 29.40 11.74
N GLN A 70 12.49 28.75 12.82
CA GLN A 70 11.85 27.61 13.41
C GLN A 70 10.54 28.10 14.04
N PRO A 71 9.42 27.38 13.84
CA PRO A 71 8.24 27.63 14.64
C PRO A 71 8.61 27.55 16.14
N PRO A 72 7.94 28.30 17.03
CA PRO A 72 8.19 28.20 18.47
C PRO A 72 8.27 26.73 18.86
N VAL A 73 9.35 26.31 19.53
CA VAL A 73 9.65 24.89 19.83
C VAL A 73 8.43 24.17 20.40
N ASP A 74 7.68 24.86 21.27
CA ASP A 74 6.42 24.40 21.87
C ASP A 74 5.32 24.02 20.85
N LEU A 75 5.19 24.77 19.74
CA LEU A 75 4.20 24.49 18.69
C LEU A 75 4.57 23.27 17.85
N GLN A 76 5.86 23.10 17.55
CA GLN A 76 6.34 21.93 16.80
C GLN A 76 6.19 20.66 17.64
N ASP A 77 6.64 20.71 18.89
CA ASP A 77 6.56 19.57 19.81
C ASP A 77 5.11 19.13 20.05
N TRP A 78 4.21 20.11 20.23
CA TRP A 78 2.79 19.82 20.35
C TRP A 78 2.20 19.15 19.10
N PHE A 79 2.57 19.62 17.90
CA PHE A 79 2.05 19.04 16.66
C PHE A 79 2.60 17.63 16.43
N VAL A 80 3.89 17.42 16.73
CA VAL A 80 4.54 16.11 16.68
C VAL A 80 3.87 15.14 17.64
N ARG A 81 3.50 15.57 18.85
CA ARG A 81 2.77 14.74 19.82
C ARG A 81 1.44 14.24 19.25
N ILE A 82 0.65 15.11 18.62
CA ILE A 82 -0.62 14.71 17.99
C ILE A 82 -0.38 13.72 16.85
N LEU A 83 0.67 13.92 16.04
CA LEU A 83 0.98 12.99 14.97
C LEU A 83 1.41 11.62 15.50
N ASN A 84 2.16 11.57 16.60
CA ASN A 84 2.56 10.32 17.24
C ASN A 84 1.34 9.58 17.82
N GLU A 85 0.40 10.29 18.46
CA GLU A 85 -0.87 9.69 18.92
C GLU A 85 -1.67 9.09 17.74
N GLU A 86 -1.71 9.77 16.59
CA GLU A 86 -2.36 9.23 15.40
C GLU A 86 -1.59 8.03 14.82
N LEU A 87 -0.25 8.01 14.89
CA LEU A 87 0.55 6.86 14.46
C LEU A 87 0.36 5.63 15.34
N GLU A 88 0.36 5.81 16.66
CA GLU A 88 0.11 4.74 17.62
C GLU A 88 -1.24 4.10 17.34
N LYS A 89 -2.30 4.92 17.21
CA LYS A 89 -3.64 4.44 16.80
C LYS A 89 -3.62 3.64 15.50
N PHE A 90 -2.84 4.07 14.49
CA PHE A 90 -2.76 3.34 13.23
C PHE A 90 -2.06 2.00 13.37
N ASN A 91 -0.98 1.97 14.13
CA ASN A 91 -0.20 0.77 14.37
C ASN A 91 -1.01 -0.24 15.17
N ASP A 92 -1.63 0.18 16.28
CA ASP A 92 -2.44 -0.70 17.13
C ASP A 92 -3.55 -1.36 16.30
N PHE A 93 -4.34 -0.55 15.59
CA PHE A 93 -5.41 -1.10 14.75
C PHE A 93 -4.90 -2.02 13.64
N TYR A 94 -3.77 -1.68 13.01
CA TYR A 94 -3.22 -2.48 11.92
C TYR A 94 -2.70 -3.83 12.41
N VAL A 95 -1.91 -3.83 13.48
CA VAL A 95 -1.34 -5.06 14.06
C VAL A 95 -2.45 -5.96 14.58
N ASP A 96 -3.42 -5.42 15.32
CA ASP A 96 -4.57 -6.18 15.81
C ASP A 96 -5.33 -6.87 14.65
N LYS A 97 -5.50 -6.17 13.52
CA LYS A 97 -6.20 -6.71 12.36
C LYS A 97 -5.36 -7.72 11.57
N GLU A 98 -4.07 -7.46 11.40
CA GLU A 98 -3.17 -8.40 10.74
C GLU A 98 -3.10 -9.73 11.51
N GLU A 99 -3.00 -9.68 12.84
CA GLU A 99 -3.01 -10.87 13.69
C GLU A 99 -4.34 -11.65 13.59
N ASP A 100 -5.48 -10.95 13.64
CA ASP A 100 -6.81 -11.55 13.44
C ASP A 100 -6.90 -12.26 12.07
N PHE A 101 -6.38 -11.66 11.01
CA PHE A 101 -6.37 -12.28 9.69
C PHE A 101 -5.47 -13.52 9.63
N VAL A 102 -4.28 -13.48 10.24
CA VAL A 102 -3.38 -14.64 10.31
C VAL A 102 -4.08 -15.82 10.99
N ILE A 103 -4.74 -15.58 12.11
CA ILE A 103 -5.44 -16.62 12.87
C ILE A 103 -6.60 -17.19 12.05
N ARG A 104 -7.52 -16.33 11.58
CA ARG A 104 -8.70 -16.78 10.83
C ARG A 104 -8.36 -17.46 9.52
N PHE A 105 -7.31 -17.01 8.83
CA PHE A 105 -6.87 -17.63 7.59
C PHE A 105 -6.26 -19.02 7.85
N GLN A 106 -5.49 -19.17 8.93
CA GLN A 106 -4.94 -20.47 9.31
C GLN A 106 -6.05 -21.46 9.70
N GLU A 107 -7.05 -21.03 10.46
CA GLU A 107 -8.23 -21.85 10.80
C GLU A 107 -8.99 -22.31 9.54
N LEU A 108 -9.13 -21.42 8.55
CA LEU A 108 -9.74 -21.76 7.25
C LEU A 108 -8.94 -22.84 6.51
N LYS A 109 -7.62 -22.73 6.47
CA LYS A 109 -6.75 -23.73 5.84
C LYS A 109 -6.87 -25.10 6.51
N GLU A 110 -6.96 -25.13 7.84
CA GLU A 110 -7.15 -26.37 8.60
C GLU A 110 -8.51 -27.01 8.30
N ARG A 111 -9.58 -26.22 8.22
CA ARG A 111 -10.91 -26.72 7.82
C ARG A 111 -10.91 -27.32 6.40
N ILE A 112 -10.25 -26.66 5.45
CA ILE A 112 -10.11 -27.17 4.08
C ILE A 112 -9.42 -28.53 4.07
N GLU A 113 -8.33 -28.68 4.81
CA GLU A 113 -7.59 -29.95 4.85
C GLU A 113 -8.41 -31.06 5.52
N GLN A 114 -9.14 -30.75 6.60
CA GLN A 114 -10.04 -31.72 7.26
C GLN A 114 -11.13 -32.25 6.34
N ILE A 115 -11.74 -31.40 5.50
CA ILE A 115 -12.75 -31.83 4.52
C ILE A 115 -12.11 -32.74 3.47
N LYS A 116 -10.92 -32.38 2.97
CA LYS A 116 -10.20 -33.18 1.99
C LYS A 116 -9.81 -34.55 2.55
N GLU A 117 -9.34 -34.61 3.78
CA GLU A 117 -9.00 -35.87 4.46
C GLU A 117 -10.23 -36.73 4.74
N SER A 118 -11.35 -36.10 5.13
CA SER A 118 -12.62 -36.79 5.42
C SER A 118 -13.27 -37.38 4.16
N SER A 119 -13.12 -36.72 3.02
CA SER A 119 -13.52 -37.23 1.70
C SER A 119 -12.51 -38.27 1.14
N GLY A 120 -11.33 -38.38 1.76
CA GLY A 120 -10.14 -39.10 1.30
C GLY A 120 -10.07 -40.61 1.62
N LYS A 121 -11.14 -41.27 2.06
CA LYS A 121 -11.18 -42.76 2.08
C LYS A 121 -11.26 -43.40 0.68
N GLY A 122 -11.20 -42.59 -0.38
CA GLY A 122 -11.17 -43.04 -1.78
C GLY A 122 -10.49 -42.07 -2.74
N GLY A 123 -9.40 -41.38 -2.36
CA GLY A 123 -8.39 -40.79 -3.26
C GLY A 123 -8.81 -39.74 -4.32
N VAL A 124 -10.08 -39.43 -4.49
CA VAL A 124 -10.61 -38.47 -5.47
C VAL A 124 -11.62 -37.58 -4.74
N ILE A 125 -11.47 -36.26 -4.88
CA ILE A 125 -12.52 -35.30 -4.48
C ILE A 125 -13.75 -35.67 -5.33
N THR A 126 -14.77 -36.25 -4.70
CA THR A 126 -16.03 -36.49 -5.38
C THR A 126 -16.76 -35.16 -5.53
N SER A 127 -17.53 -35.01 -6.61
CA SER A 127 -18.35 -33.80 -6.84
C SER A 127 -19.28 -33.49 -5.64
N GLU A 128 -19.64 -34.49 -4.83
CA GLU A 128 -20.40 -34.31 -3.59
C GLU A 128 -19.67 -33.48 -2.51
N SER A 129 -18.33 -33.55 -2.42
CA SER A 129 -17.55 -32.79 -1.43
C SER A 129 -17.40 -31.31 -1.81
N GLU A 130 -17.35 -31.00 -3.11
CA GLU A 130 -17.16 -29.64 -3.65
C GLU A 130 -18.42 -28.77 -3.49
N PHE A 131 -19.60 -29.40 -3.52
CA PHE A 131 -20.89 -28.75 -3.31
C PHE A 131 -21.45 -28.95 -1.90
N SER A 132 -20.64 -29.45 -0.96
CA SER A 132 -21.06 -29.54 0.44
C SER A 132 -21.32 -28.15 1.02
N GLU A 133 -22.31 -28.06 1.92
CA GLU A 133 -22.66 -26.82 2.64
C GLU A 133 -21.43 -26.25 3.37
N GLU A 134 -20.64 -27.13 4.00
CA GLU A 134 -19.42 -26.77 4.71
C GLU A 134 -18.35 -26.15 3.78
N MET A 135 -18.20 -26.69 2.56
CA MET A 135 -17.29 -26.12 1.55
C MET A 135 -17.79 -24.76 1.04
N MET A 136 -19.10 -24.58 0.88
CA MET A 136 -19.68 -23.27 0.52
C MET A 136 -19.43 -22.23 1.62
N ASP A 137 -19.56 -22.61 2.89
CA ASP A 137 -19.28 -21.72 4.02
C ASP A 137 -17.80 -21.32 4.07
N ILE A 138 -16.88 -22.26 3.88
CA ILE A 138 -15.43 -21.96 3.78
C ILE A 138 -15.15 -21.00 2.63
N ARG A 139 -15.73 -21.22 1.45
CA ARG A 139 -15.57 -20.34 0.29
C ARG A 139 -16.07 -18.92 0.59
N LYS A 140 -17.21 -18.81 1.26
CA LYS A 140 -17.76 -17.52 1.69
C LYS A 140 -16.84 -16.82 2.68
N ASP A 141 -16.35 -17.53 3.69
CA ASP A 141 -15.42 -17.00 4.69
C ASP A 141 -14.09 -16.55 4.07
N LEU A 142 -13.56 -17.28 3.09
CA LEU A 142 -12.37 -16.90 2.33
C LEU A 142 -12.56 -15.59 1.53
N VAL A 143 -13.72 -15.42 0.89
CA VAL A 143 -14.03 -14.17 0.18
C VAL A 143 -14.16 -13.00 1.16
N ILE A 144 -14.75 -13.23 2.34
CA ILE A 144 -14.89 -12.25 3.40
C ILE A 144 -13.51 -11.79 3.89
N ILE A 145 -12.64 -12.72 4.31
CA ILE A 145 -11.32 -12.38 4.84
C ILE A 145 -10.44 -11.74 3.76
N HIS A 146 -10.52 -12.17 2.50
CA HIS A 146 -9.84 -11.51 1.38
C HIS A 146 -10.27 -10.05 1.25
N GLY A 147 -11.57 -9.78 1.27
CA GLY A 147 -12.12 -8.43 1.22
C GLY A 147 -11.60 -7.57 2.38
N GLU A 148 -11.59 -8.09 3.60
CA GLU A 148 -11.08 -7.39 4.78
C GLU A 148 -9.56 -7.10 4.69
N MET A 149 -8.76 -8.04 4.18
CA MET A 149 -7.32 -7.81 3.96
C MET A 149 -7.07 -6.71 2.92
N VAL A 150 -7.83 -6.69 1.83
CA VAL A 150 -7.77 -5.61 0.82
C VAL A 150 -8.16 -4.26 1.44
N LEU A 151 -9.17 -4.24 2.30
CA LEU A 151 -9.55 -3.05 3.06
C LEU A 151 -8.41 -2.57 3.96
N LEU A 152 -7.66 -3.48 4.59
CA LEU A 152 -6.52 -3.12 5.45
C LEU A 152 -5.33 -2.57 4.64
N LYS A 153 -5.05 -3.11 3.44
CA LYS A 153 -4.09 -2.49 2.49
C LYS A 153 -4.50 -1.06 2.14
N ASN A 154 -5.79 -0.83 1.89
CA ASN A 154 -6.32 0.49 1.61
C ASN A 154 -6.26 1.43 2.83
N TYR A 155 -6.49 0.91 4.03
CA TYR A 155 -6.34 1.64 5.29
C TYR A 155 -4.93 2.23 5.42
N SER A 156 -3.90 1.39 5.24
CA SER A 156 -2.49 1.82 5.24
C SER A 156 -2.24 2.96 4.25
N SER A 157 -2.65 2.75 3.00
CA SER A 157 -2.51 3.70 1.89
C SER A 157 -3.18 5.05 2.18
N LEU A 158 -4.44 5.05 2.62
CA LEU A 158 -5.18 6.29 2.86
C LEU A 158 -4.62 7.08 4.04
N ASN A 159 -4.26 6.40 5.13
CA ASN A 159 -3.68 7.07 6.30
C ASN A 159 -2.32 7.68 5.98
N PHE A 160 -1.46 6.96 5.25
CA PHE A 160 -0.19 7.50 4.79
C PHE A 160 -0.38 8.73 3.87
N ALA A 161 -1.29 8.63 2.90
CA ALA A 161 -1.62 9.78 2.04
C ALA A 161 -2.12 10.97 2.87
N GLY A 162 -2.98 10.73 3.85
CA GLY A 162 -3.50 11.72 4.78
C GLY A 162 -2.39 12.43 5.56
N LEU A 163 -1.47 11.66 6.15
CA LEU A 163 -0.31 12.17 6.89
C LEU A 163 0.55 13.07 6.02
N VAL A 164 0.92 12.63 4.81
CA VAL A 164 1.72 13.43 3.87
C VAL A 164 1.02 14.76 3.53
N LYS A 165 -0.31 14.76 3.38
CA LYS A 165 -1.08 15.98 3.10
C LYS A 165 -1.15 16.91 4.32
N ILE A 166 -1.27 16.38 5.53
CA ILE A 166 -1.26 17.15 6.79
C ILE A 166 0.11 17.75 7.04
N LEU A 167 1.18 16.96 6.93
CA LEU A 167 2.57 17.41 7.04
C LEU A 167 2.88 18.51 6.01
N LYS A 168 2.51 18.32 4.75
CA LYS A 168 2.66 19.35 3.71
C LYS A 168 1.88 20.63 4.04
N LYS A 169 0.77 20.54 4.78
CA LYS A 169 0.00 21.71 5.21
C LYS A 169 0.68 22.43 6.38
N TYR A 170 1.26 21.69 7.32
CA TYR A 170 2.04 22.23 8.43
C TYR A 170 3.26 23.00 7.89
N ASP A 171 4.12 22.36 7.10
CA ASP A 171 5.33 22.98 6.53
C ASP A 171 5.00 24.26 5.74
N LYS A 172 3.92 24.24 4.96
CA LYS A 172 3.45 25.43 4.21
C LYS A 172 3.00 26.60 5.08
N ARG A 173 2.59 26.33 6.32
CA ARG A 173 2.09 27.34 7.27
C ARG A 173 3.21 27.89 8.14
N THR A 174 4.16 27.05 8.51
CA THR A 174 5.24 27.38 9.45
C THR A 174 6.57 27.69 8.78
N GLY A 175 6.74 27.37 7.49
CA GLY A 175 8.04 27.44 6.81
C GLY A 175 8.99 26.29 7.16
N GLY A 176 8.57 25.37 8.02
CA GLY A 176 9.39 24.23 8.48
C GLY A 176 9.54 23.10 7.46
N LEU A 177 10.31 22.08 7.85
CA LEU A 177 10.64 20.91 7.03
C LEU A 177 10.26 19.57 7.70
N LEU A 178 9.24 19.58 8.55
CA LEU A 178 8.84 18.43 9.37
C LEU A 178 8.43 17.24 8.49
N ARG A 179 7.84 17.49 7.31
CA ARG A 179 7.39 16.43 6.41
C ARG A 179 8.49 15.44 6.07
N LEU A 180 9.72 15.88 5.80
CA LEU A 180 10.79 14.98 5.36
C LEU A 180 11.12 13.98 6.48
N GLN A 181 11.41 14.50 7.67
CA GLN A 181 11.80 13.70 8.84
C GLN A 181 10.68 12.76 9.26
N PHE A 182 9.45 13.27 9.36
CA PHE A 182 8.32 12.48 9.79
C PHE A 182 7.94 11.41 8.75
N THR A 183 8.07 11.71 7.44
CA THR A 183 7.81 10.68 6.40
C THR A 183 8.79 9.51 6.55
N GLN A 184 10.07 9.76 6.79
CA GLN A 184 11.06 8.69 6.98
C GLN A 184 10.77 7.83 8.21
N LEU A 185 10.26 8.42 9.30
CA LEU A 185 9.80 7.69 10.47
C LEU A 185 8.63 6.76 10.10
N VAL A 186 7.64 7.29 9.38
CA VAL A 186 6.42 6.58 8.99
C VAL A 186 6.68 5.37 8.10
N LEU A 187 7.68 5.44 7.22
CA LEU A 187 8.04 4.32 6.33
C LEU A 187 8.48 3.05 7.08
N ARG A 188 8.81 3.16 8.38
CA ARG A 188 9.22 2.03 9.23
C ARG A 188 8.15 1.63 10.25
N GLN A 189 6.96 2.20 10.16
CA GLN A 189 5.88 1.91 11.10
C GLN A 189 5.09 0.67 10.66
N PRO A 190 4.63 -0.17 11.60
CA PRO A 190 3.84 -1.36 11.31
C PRO A 190 2.69 -1.13 10.32
N PHE A 191 1.90 -0.07 10.51
CA PHE A 191 0.77 0.19 9.62
C PHE A 191 1.16 0.45 8.16
N PHE A 192 2.44 0.79 7.90
CA PHE A 192 2.95 1.05 6.56
C PHE A 192 3.68 -0.16 5.95
N THR A 193 4.29 -1.02 6.76
CA THR A 193 5.04 -2.20 6.30
C THR A 193 4.09 -3.36 5.98
N THR A 194 3.43 -3.32 4.82
CA THR A 194 2.33 -4.24 4.46
C THR A 194 2.76 -5.55 3.79
N GLU A 195 4.03 -5.93 3.90
CA GLU A 195 4.60 -7.10 3.21
C GLU A 195 3.96 -8.41 3.68
N SER A 196 3.81 -8.57 5.01
CA SER A 196 3.16 -9.74 5.62
C SER A 196 1.72 -9.87 5.12
N LEU A 197 0.89 -8.84 5.32
CA LEU A 197 -0.47 -8.78 4.78
C LEU A 197 -0.55 -9.06 3.27
N THR A 198 0.38 -8.54 2.47
CA THR A 198 0.39 -8.78 1.01
C THR A 198 0.63 -10.25 0.68
N ARG A 199 1.50 -10.94 1.41
CA ARG A 199 1.68 -12.40 1.27
C ARG A 199 0.42 -13.17 1.64
N LEU A 200 -0.26 -12.78 2.73
CA LEU A 200 -1.54 -13.40 3.10
C LEU A 200 -2.60 -13.23 2.01
N VAL A 201 -2.70 -12.04 1.41
CA VAL A 201 -3.65 -11.78 0.30
C VAL A 201 -3.37 -12.72 -0.87
N HIS A 202 -2.11 -12.83 -1.31
CA HIS A 202 -1.75 -13.72 -2.43
C HIS A 202 -2.00 -15.20 -2.10
N GLU A 203 -1.70 -15.63 -0.87
CA GLU A 203 -1.98 -17.00 -0.44
C GLU A 203 -3.49 -17.28 -0.40
N CYS A 204 -4.28 -16.31 0.05
CA CYS A 204 -5.74 -16.39 0.02
C CYS A 204 -6.30 -16.45 -1.40
N GLU A 205 -5.76 -15.66 -2.33
CA GLU A 205 -6.11 -15.69 -3.76
C GLU A 205 -5.82 -17.06 -4.38
N ALA A 206 -4.66 -17.65 -4.11
CA ALA A 206 -4.33 -19.00 -4.58
C ALA A 206 -5.28 -20.08 -4.00
N ASN A 207 -5.70 -19.95 -2.74
CA ASN A 207 -6.69 -20.85 -2.15
C ASN A 207 -8.08 -20.66 -2.76
N LEU A 208 -8.49 -19.42 -3.06
CA LEU A 208 -9.72 -19.14 -3.78
C LEU A 208 -9.69 -19.76 -5.19
N GLU A 209 -8.60 -19.61 -5.95
CA GLU A 209 -8.47 -20.23 -7.27
C GLU A 209 -8.58 -21.75 -7.23
N LEU A 210 -8.02 -22.39 -6.19
CA LEU A 210 -8.10 -23.84 -6.01
C LEU A 210 -9.52 -24.31 -5.66
N LEU A 211 -10.26 -23.54 -4.87
CA LEU A 211 -11.61 -23.88 -4.41
C LEU A 211 -12.73 -23.39 -5.35
N PHE A 212 -12.38 -22.56 -6.33
CA PHE A 212 -13.24 -22.14 -7.44
C PHE A 212 -12.56 -22.49 -8.79
N PRO A 213 -12.40 -23.78 -9.13
CA PRO A 213 -11.94 -24.15 -10.47
C PRO A 213 -12.86 -23.53 -11.51
N LEU A 214 -12.30 -22.93 -12.56
CA LEU A 214 -13.03 -22.23 -13.62
C LEU A 214 -13.87 -23.17 -14.50
N GLU A 215 -14.04 -24.46 -14.14
CA GLU A 215 -14.86 -25.39 -14.89
C GLU A 215 -16.32 -24.92 -14.93
N ALA A 216 -16.77 -24.68 -16.16
CA ALA A 216 -18.07 -24.13 -16.51
C ALA A 216 -19.23 -24.87 -15.84
N GLU A 217 -19.90 -24.17 -14.94
CA GLU A 217 -21.32 -24.36 -14.67
C GLU A 217 -22.09 -24.12 -15.99
N VAL A 218 -22.25 -25.15 -16.83
CA VAL A 218 -23.38 -25.45 -17.76
C VAL A 218 -23.01 -26.72 -18.56
N ILE A 219 -23.51 -27.87 -18.13
CA ILE A 219 -23.98 -28.91 -19.08
C ILE A 219 -25.33 -29.43 -18.55
N GLU A 220 -26.39 -28.64 -18.73
CA GLU A 220 -27.72 -29.25 -18.82
C GLU A 220 -27.80 -30.04 -20.13
N SER A 221 -27.74 -31.35 -19.99
CA SER A 221 -27.97 -32.30 -21.07
C SER A 221 -29.44 -32.25 -21.48
N THR A 222 -29.82 -31.41 -22.45
CA THR A 222 -31.12 -31.52 -23.13
C THR A 222 -30.90 -31.95 -24.58
N THR A 223 -31.40 -33.14 -24.89
CA THR A 223 -31.42 -33.80 -26.20
C THR A 223 -32.17 -33.02 -27.28
N GLN A 224 -31.52 -32.87 -28.44
CA GLN A 224 -32.00 -32.73 -29.84
C GLN A 224 -33.34 -32.04 -30.18
N GLY A 225 -33.26 -31.01 -31.05
CA GLY A 225 -34.30 -30.65 -32.03
C GLY A 225 -34.34 -29.18 -32.47
N GLU A 226 -33.73 -28.84 -33.62
CA GLU A 226 -33.88 -27.56 -34.36
C GLU A 226 -35.09 -27.59 -35.34
N PRO A 227 -35.50 -26.50 -36.04
CA PRO A 227 -35.34 -25.05 -35.80
C PRO A 227 -36.65 -24.23 -36.03
N ASN A 228 -36.73 -22.97 -35.56
CA ASN A 228 -37.28 -21.79 -36.28
C ASN A 228 -37.49 -20.52 -35.41
N SER A 229 -36.63 -19.50 -35.62
CA SER A 229 -36.88 -18.05 -35.79
C SER A 229 -37.62 -17.17 -34.75
N PRO A 230 -37.40 -15.83 -34.77
CA PRO A 230 -36.89 -15.09 -33.60
C PRO A 230 -37.98 -14.28 -32.87
N SER A 231 -37.83 -14.16 -31.55
CA SER A 231 -38.54 -13.12 -30.79
C SER A 231 -37.63 -12.51 -29.75
N ASN A 232 -37.47 -11.20 -29.88
CA ASN A 232 -36.77 -10.33 -28.94
C ASN A 232 -37.32 -10.53 -27.54
N ASN A 233 -36.45 -10.85 -26.57
CA ASN A 233 -36.62 -10.43 -25.19
C ASN A 233 -35.24 -10.28 -24.55
N THR A 234 -34.94 -9.05 -24.17
CA THR A 234 -33.78 -8.63 -23.40
C THR A 234 -33.89 -9.28 -22.02
N VAL A 235 -33.15 -10.37 -21.81
CA VAL A 235 -33.15 -11.06 -20.52
C VAL A 235 -32.15 -10.34 -19.60
N ASN A 236 -32.70 -9.58 -18.67
CA ASN A 236 -32.02 -9.16 -17.45
C ASN A 236 -31.78 -10.40 -16.57
N HIS A 237 -30.72 -11.16 -16.82
CA HIS A 237 -30.18 -12.11 -15.86
C HIS A 237 -29.14 -11.41 -14.99
N SER A 238 -29.60 -10.64 -14.01
CA SER A 238 -28.77 -10.16 -12.92
C SER A 238 -29.66 -9.70 -11.78
N LEU A 239 -30.22 -10.63 -11.01
CA LEU A 239 -30.79 -10.39 -9.66
C LEU A 239 -31.45 -11.64 -9.03
N ASP A 240 -30.89 -12.84 -9.16
CA ASP A 240 -31.44 -14.02 -8.42
C ASP A 240 -30.42 -14.73 -7.52
N ALA A 241 -29.13 -14.37 -7.56
CA ALA A 241 -28.13 -14.83 -6.60
C ALA A 241 -28.08 -13.99 -5.30
N SER A 242 -29.08 -13.12 -5.07
CA SER A 242 -29.07 -12.15 -3.97
C SER A 242 -29.78 -12.63 -2.70
N SER A 243 -30.51 -13.76 -2.74
CA SER A 243 -31.37 -14.18 -1.62
C SER A 243 -30.62 -14.91 -0.49
N THR A 244 -29.37 -15.32 -0.70
CA THR A 244 -28.56 -16.10 0.27
C THR A 244 -27.32 -15.38 0.78
N LEU A 245 -26.99 -14.21 0.25
CA LEU A 245 -25.81 -13.45 0.65
C LEU A 245 -26.13 -12.57 1.87
N GLY A 246 -25.61 -12.96 3.03
CA GLY A 246 -25.81 -12.20 4.28
C GLY A 246 -25.39 -10.73 4.13
N GLU A 247 -26.11 -9.83 4.81
CA GLU A 247 -25.95 -8.37 4.72
C GLU A 247 -24.49 -7.91 4.93
N GLY A 248 -23.77 -8.51 5.88
CA GLY A 248 -22.36 -8.22 6.13
C GLY A 248 -21.40 -8.58 4.99
N THR A 249 -21.69 -9.63 4.20
CA THR A 249 -20.86 -10.00 3.04
C THR A 249 -21.00 -8.99 1.91
N LEU A 250 -22.21 -8.45 1.72
CA LEU A 250 -22.49 -7.43 0.70
C LEU A 250 -21.79 -6.10 1.04
N ASP A 251 -21.78 -5.72 2.32
CA ASP A 251 -21.09 -4.53 2.78
C ASP A 251 -19.58 -4.61 2.57
N ILE A 252 -18.95 -5.74 2.91
CA ILE A 252 -17.52 -5.97 2.65
C ILE A 252 -17.22 -5.85 1.15
N TYR A 253 -18.00 -6.52 0.30
CA TYR A 253 -17.81 -6.44 -1.15
C TYR A 253 -17.90 -4.99 -1.67
N ARG A 254 -18.93 -4.25 -1.24
CA ARG A 254 -19.11 -2.83 -1.62
C ARG A 254 -17.92 -1.99 -1.16
N SER A 255 -17.51 -2.15 0.10
CA SER A 255 -16.38 -1.42 0.67
C SER A 255 -15.06 -1.75 -0.04
N THR A 256 -14.83 -3.02 -0.39
CA THR A 256 -13.65 -3.46 -1.13
C THR A 256 -13.59 -2.85 -2.53
N LEU A 257 -14.71 -2.83 -3.26
CA LEU A 257 -14.78 -2.15 -4.56
C LEU A 257 -14.50 -0.66 -4.47
N ALA A 258 -14.99 0.01 -3.42
CA ALA A 258 -14.70 1.41 -3.17
C ALA A 258 -13.20 1.63 -2.87
N ALA A 259 -12.60 0.79 -2.04
CA ALA A 259 -11.18 0.81 -1.72
C ALA A 259 -10.28 0.63 -2.96
N MET A 260 -10.60 -0.33 -3.83
CA MET A 260 -9.85 -0.53 -5.08
C MET A 260 -9.96 0.68 -6.03
N LYS A 261 -11.11 1.36 -6.07
CA LYS A 261 -11.28 2.61 -6.83
C LYS A 261 -10.43 3.75 -6.22
N ALA A 262 -10.38 3.83 -4.89
CA ALA A 262 -9.58 4.80 -4.14
C ALA A 262 -8.10 4.74 -4.52
N ILE A 263 -7.51 3.54 -4.44
CA ILE A 263 -6.09 3.29 -4.67
C ILE A 263 -5.71 3.69 -6.10
N ARG A 264 -6.51 3.28 -7.09
CA ARG A 264 -6.29 3.67 -8.50
C ARG A 264 -6.35 5.18 -8.70
N GLY A 265 -7.22 5.88 -7.96
CA GLY A 265 -7.30 7.34 -7.98
C GLY A 265 -6.03 8.00 -7.42
N LEU A 266 -5.47 7.46 -6.34
CA LEU A 266 -4.25 7.97 -5.71
C LEU A 266 -3.01 7.74 -6.60
N GLN A 267 -2.92 6.59 -7.27
CA GLN A 267 -1.82 6.25 -8.18
C GLN A 267 -1.77 7.16 -9.43
N LYS A 268 -2.93 7.50 -10.01
CA LYS A 268 -3.04 8.34 -11.23
C LYS A 268 -2.74 9.81 -11.01
N ALA A 269 -2.72 10.31 -9.78
CA ALA A 269 -2.63 11.73 -9.48
C ALA A 269 -1.20 12.33 -9.55
N SER A 270 -0.16 11.52 -9.76
CA SER A 270 1.23 11.98 -9.85
C SER A 270 1.70 12.02 -11.30
N SER A 271 1.70 13.21 -11.91
CA SER A 271 2.20 13.44 -13.29
C SER A 271 3.72 13.66 -13.37
N THR A 272 4.44 13.61 -12.24
CA THR A 272 5.90 13.78 -12.17
C THR A 272 6.47 12.73 -11.22
N TYR A 273 7.59 12.10 -11.61
CA TYR A 273 8.28 11.11 -10.78
C TYR A 273 8.99 11.80 -9.61
N ASN A 274 8.71 11.35 -8.39
CA ASN A 274 9.44 11.73 -7.18
C ASN A 274 9.58 10.46 -6.32
N PRO A 275 10.80 10.08 -5.88
CA PRO A 275 11.04 8.87 -5.09
C PRO A 275 10.31 8.87 -3.74
N LEU A 276 9.96 10.05 -3.21
CA LEU A 276 9.14 10.21 -2.01
C LEU A 276 7.65 10.43 -2.33
N SER A 277 7.23 10.18 -3.56
CA SER A 277 5.82 10.27 -3.93
C SER A 277 5.06 9.05 -3.43
N PHE A 278 3.79 9.28 -3.08
CA PHE A 278 2.88 8.23 -2.69
C PHE A 278 2.81 7.07 -3.70
N SER A 279 2.81 7.39 -5.00
CA SER A 279 2.74 6.39 -6.07
C SER A 279 4.02 5.55 -6.17
N ALA A 280 5.20 6.16 -6.01
CA ALA A 280 6.48 5.43 -5.99
C ALA A 280 6.60 4.51 -4.77
N LEU A 281 6.16 4.99 -3.60
CA LEU A 281 6.22 4.23 -2.36
C LEU A 281 5.27 3.03 -2.35
N LEU A 282 4.06 3.18 -2.91
CA LEU A 282 3.10 2.09 -3.00
C LEU A 282 3.51 1.05 -4.05
N LYS A 283 4.03 1.48 -5.21
CA LYS A 283 4.47 0.56 -6.26
C LYS A 283 5.58 -0.38 -5.78
N ASN A 284 6.51 0.12 -4.96
CA ASN A 284 7.57 -0.72 -4.40
C ASN A 284 7.04 -1.83 -3.45
N GLN A 285 5.86 -1.66 -2.84
CA GLN A 285 5.27 -2.70 -1.98
C GLN A 285 4.64 -3.84 -2.77
N ASP A 286 4.11 -3.56 -3.95
CA ASP A 286 3.49 -4.59 -4.80
C ASP A 286 4.53 -5.33 -5.69
N ASP A 287 5.65 -4.67 -6.07
CA ASP A 287 6.66 -5.24 -6.99
C ASP A 287 7.76 -6.10 -6.28
N ASP A 288 8.07 -5.85 -5.01
CA ASP A 288 9.21 -6.51 -4.30
C ASP A 288 8.86 -7.92 -3.75
N SER A 289 7.58 -8.30 -3.72
CA SER A 289 7.15 -9.60 -3.18
C SER A 289 7.09 -10.73 -4.21
N GLY A 290 7.50 -10.48 -5.47
CA GLY A 290 7.42 -11.45 -6.58
C GLY A 290 8.70 -12.25 -6.89
N ALA A 291 9.81 -12.04 -6.17
CA ALA A 291 11.09 -12.64 -6.53
C ALA A 291 11.65 -13.55 -5.41
N VAL A 292 11.05 -14.73 -5.23
CA VAL A 292 11.74 -15.85 -4.57
C VAL A 292 11.55 -17.12 -5.42
N THR A 293 12.55 -17.41 -6.25
CA THR A 293 13.31 -18.68 -6.33
C THR A 293 14.00 -18.79 -7.70
N ALA A 294 15.33 -18.93 -7.69
CA ALA A 294 16.07 -19.98 -8.41
C ALA A 294 17.56 -19.62 -8.41
N GLU A 295 18.27 -20.19 -7.45
CA GLU A 295 19.73 -20.29 -7.49
C GLU A 295 20.11 -21.33 -8.55
N ASN A 296 20.85 -20.90 -9.59
CA ASN A 296 21.91 -21.63 -10.30
C ASN A 296 22.07 -21.10 -11.74
N SER A 297 23.14 -20.35 -12.01
CA SER A 297 24.16 -20.78 -12.97
C SER A 297 25.28 -19.75 -13.12
N ALA A 298 26.46 -20.33 -13.30
CA ALA A 298 27.78 -19.74 -13.28
C ALA A 298 28.03 -18.62 -14.31
N SER A 299 28.94 -17.72 -13.89
CA SER A 299 30.08 -17.20 -14.63
C SER A 299 29.90 -16.88 -16.12
N ASN A 300 29.99 -15.59 -16.45
CA ASN A 300 30.92 -15.09 -17.47
C ASN A 300 31.05 -13.57 -17.38
N THR A 301 31.94 -13.10 -16.52
CA THR A 301 32.54 -11.77 -16.64
C THR A 301 33.59 -11.81 -17.76
N SER A 302 33.25 -11.27 -18.92
CA SER A 302 34.24 -10.87 -19.94
C SER A 302 34.27 -9.35 -20.01
N ALA A 303 35.23 -8.77 -19.30
CA ALA A 303 35.62 -7.39 -19.44
C ALA A 303 36.49 -7.24 -20.70
N THR A 304 35.98 -6.52 -21.69
CA THR A 304 36.76 -6.08 -22.86
C THR A 304 37.59 -4.86 -22.44
N LEU A 305 38.86 -5.09 -22.11
CA LEU A 305 39.88 -4.05 -21.94
C LEU A 305 40.62 -3.87 -23.28
N GLN A 306 40.60 -2.62 -23.76
CA GLN A 306 41.25 -2.20 -25.00
C GLN A 306 42.77 -2.34 -24.91
N LYS A 307 43.32 -2.85 -26.02
CA LYS A 307 44.72 -3.04 -26.34
C LYS A 307 45.36 -1.70 -26.74
N GLY A 308 46.45 -1.33 -26.09
CA GLY A 308 47.37 -0.27 -26.48
C GLY A 308 48.80 -0.76 -26.27
N GLU A 309 49.58 -0.77 -27.35
CA GLU A 309 50.93 -1.31 -27.48
C GLU A 309 52.01 -0.40 -26.88
N GLU A 310 53.12 -1.01 -26.43
CA GLU A 310 54.54 -0.60 -26.56
C GLU A 310 55.34 -1.39 -25.50
N ALA A 311 56.13 -2.41 -25.86
CA ALA A 311 57.46 -2.38 -26.45
C ALA A 311 58.60 -2.12 -25.44
N ASP A 312 59.54 -3.07 -25.45
CA ASP A 312 60.96 -3.01 -25.11
C ASP A 312 61.49 -3.17 -23.66
N LYS A 313 62.24 -4.28 -23.54
CA LYS A 313 63.65 -4.40 -23.09
C LYS A 313 64.03 -4.49 -21.61
N GLU A 314 64.87 -5.52 -21.39
CA GLU A 314 66.12 -5.52 -20.58
C GLU A 314 65.98 -5.27 -19.07
N ASP A 315 66.75 -5.85 -18.16
CA ASP A 315 67.77 -6.89 -18.13
C ASP A 315 68.03 -7.10 -16.62
N ALA A 316 68.68 -8.21 -16.29
CA ALA A 316 69.61 -8.36 -15.18
C ALA A 316 69.21 -8.04 -13.72
N GLN A 317 69.42 -9.08 -12.90
CA GLN A 317 70.14 -9.06 -11.62
C GLN A 317 69.43 -8.42 -10.41
N SER A 318 69.66 -8.79 -9.17
CA SER A 318 70.27 -9.92 -8.46
C SER A 318 70.15 -9.52 -6.98
N VAL A 319 70.15 -10.50 -6.07
CA VAL A 319 70.71 -10.38 -4.70
C VAL A 319 69.96 -9.47 -3.70
N GLN A 320 69.22 -10.01 -2.71
CA GLN A 320 69.68 -10.59 -1.42
C GLN A 320 69.61 -9.58 -0.27
N HIS A 321 69.06 -10.05 0.88
CA HIS A 321 69.12 -9.50 2.24
C HIS A 321 68.80 -7.99 2.40
N ARG A 322 67.80 -7.60 3.17
CA ARG A 322 67.59 -7.89 4.59
C ARG A 322 66.25 -7.27 5.00
#